data_AF-A0A4P2VR72-F1
#
_entry.id   AF-A0A4P2VR72-F1
#
_cell.length_a   1.000
_cell.length_b   1.000
_cell.length_c   1.000
_cell.angle_alpha   90.00
_cell.angle_beta   90.00
_cell.angle_gamma   90.00
#
_symmetry.space_group_name_H-M   'P 1'
#
loop_
_entity.id
_entity.type
_entity.pdbx_description
1 polymer ?
#
loop_
_entity_poly.entity_id
_entity_poly.type
_entity_poly.pdbx_seq_one_letter_code
_entity_poly.pdbx_strand_id
1 'polypeptide(L)'
;MGKTMKTKKKNVAEKNLTVLNDLKELFKSLTDQNAIIGRDDERIVIDLSKAWFLKDKDISEIYNKSVLIAKNGAMSIFQDFEINREINIMMLNISYSIIENNENYKNFHYFNEIRDLIYSIPIMTQKQREYYKNNHDNLISKLFEITDKDRKNIRESLFGLSDNSSKHH
;
A
#
# COMPACT_ATOMS: atom_id res chain seq x y z
N MET A 1 -30.25 -19.06 19.69
CA MET A 1 -29.54 -18.11 18.80
C MET A 1 -28.50 -17.22 19.48
N GLY A 2 -28.44 -17.08 20.82
CA GLY A 2 -27.49 -16.16 21.51
C GLY A 2 -26.03 -16.63 21.66
N LYS A 3 -25.73 -17.94 21.64
CA LYS A 3 -24.35 -18.46 21.74
C LYS A 3 -23.55 -18.26 20.45
N THR A 4 -24.10 -18.64 19.30
CA THR A 4 -23.44 -18.54 17.98
C THR A 4 -23.08 -17.10 17.59
N MET A 5 -23.90 -16.13 18.00
CA MET A 5 -23.68 -14.70 17.72
C MET A 5 -22.60 -14.09 18.63
N LYS A 6 -22.51 -14.54 19.89
CA LYS A 6 -21.40 -14.20 20.80
C LYS A 6 -20.08 -14.80 20.32
N THR A 7 -20.08 -16.04 19.84
CA THR A 7 -18.88 -16.68 19.27
C THR A 7 -18.38 -15.99 18.01
N LYS A 8 -19.28 -15.62 17.08
CA LYS A 8 -18.90 -14.83 15.88
C LYS A 8 -18.34 -13.44 16.22
N LYS A 9 -18.93 -12.73 17.18
CA LYS A 9 -18.42 -11.42 17.62
C LYS A 9 -17.04 -11.52 18.31
N LYS A 10 -16.83 -12.57 19.11
CA LYS A 10 -15.54 -12.84 19.75
C LYS A 10 -14.44 -13.09 18.71
N ASN A 11 -14.72 -13.92 17.70
CA ASN A 11 -13.78 -14.17 16.61
C ASN A 11 -13.44 -12.91 15.79
N VAL A 12 -14.37 -11.97 15.64
CA VAL A 12 -14.11 -10.69 14.93
C VAL A 12 -13.21 -9.77 15.76
N ALA A 13 -13.46 -9.65 17.06
CA ALA A 13 -12.64 -8.84 17.94
C ALA A 13 -11.20 -9.39 18.02
N GLU A 14 -11.05 -10.71 18.15
CA GLU A 14 -9.74 -11.37 18.13
C GLU A 14 -9.00 -11.13 16.81
N LYS A 15 -9.68 -11.25 15.66
CA LYS A 15 -9.08 -10.95 14.35
C LYS A 15 -8.57 -9.52 14.25
N ASN A 16 -9.37 -8.53 14.65
CA ASN A 16 -8.95 -7.13 14.59
C ASN A 16 -7.78 -6.83 15.55
N LEU A 17 -7.76 -7.49 16.71
CA LEU A 17 -6.64 -7.39 17.65
C LEU A 17 -5.36 -8.00 17.06
N THR A 18 -5.45 -9.15 16.38
CA THR A 18 -4.31 -9.74 15.66
C THR A 18 -3.78 -8.77 14.61
N VAL A 19 -4.64 -8.18 13.78
CA VAL A 19 -4.22 -7.18 12.77
C VAL A 19 -3.49 -5.99 13.41
N LEU A 20 -4.03 -5.46 14.52
CA LEU A 20 -3.40 -4.37 15.26
C LEU A 20 -2.03 -4.76 15.81
N ASN A 21 -1.90 -5.95 16.39
CA ASN A 21 -0.65 -6.43 16.96
C ASN A 21 0.40 -6.70 15.88
N ASP A 22 0.01 -7.32 14.77
CA ASP A 22 0.89 -7.60 13.64
C ASP A 22 1.45 -6.29 13.05
N LEU A 23 0.61 -5.24 12.94
CA LEU A 23 1.05 -3.92 12.48
C LEU A 23 1.94 -3.20 13.50
N LYS A 24 1.63 -3.30 14.80
CA LYS A 24 2.49 -2.76 15.87
C LYS A 24 3.87 -3.44 15.83
N GLU A 25 3.92 -4.75 15.67
CA GLU A 25 5.17 -5.52 15.58
C GLU A 25 5.95 -5.17 14.30
N LEU A 26 5.26 -5.07 13.16
CA LEU A 26 5.86 -4.66 11.90
C LEU A 26 6.49 -3.28 12.01
N PHE A 27 5.74 -2.27 12.44
CA PHE A 27 6.25 -0.91 12.53
C PHE A 27 7.34 -0.77 13.58
N LYS A 28 7.22 -1.47 14.71
CA LYS A 28 8.33 -1.56 15.67
C LYS A 28 9.59 -2.13 15.03
N SER A 29 9.49 -3.25 14.33
CA SER A 29 10.63 -3.88 13.66
C SER A 29 11.27 -2.97 12.61
N LEU A 30 10.45 -2.24 11.85
CA LEU A 30 10.92 -1.26 10.88
C LEU A 30 11.59 -0.04 11.55
N THR A 31 11.02 0.47 12.64
CA THR A 31 11.60 1.58 13.40
C THR A 31 12.91 1.18 14.07
N ASP A 32 12.98 0.01 14.70
CA ASP A 32 14.19 -0.50 15.36
C ASP A 32 15.35 -0.65 14.37
N GLN A 33 15.06 -0.86 13.08
CA GLN A 33 16.06 -0.94 12.00
C GLN A 33 16.27 0.39 11.26
N ASN A 34 15.67 1.49 11.72
CA ASN A 34 15.68 2.80 11.03
C ASN A 34 15.24 2.69 9.54
N ALA A 35 14.31 1.76 9.26
CA ALA A 35 13.81 1.49 7.92
C ALA A 35 12.63 2.40 7.56
N ILE A 36 11.88 2.92 8.53
CA ILE A 36 10.84 3.93 8.25
C ILE A 36 11.51 5.27 7.95
N ILE A 37 11.38 5.75 6.72
CA ILE A 37 11.86 7.08 6.33
C ILE A 37 10.90 8.15 6.84
N GLY A 38 9.60 7.87 6.77
CA GLY A 38 8.53 8.69 7.32
C GLY A 38 7.22 8.49 6.57
N ARG A 39 6.27 9.37 6.85
CA ARG A 39 4.99 9.46 6.13
C ARG A 39 4.77 10.83 5.51
N ASP A 40 3.91 10.88 4.51
CA ASP A 40 3.19 12.10 4.14
C ASP A 40 1.69 11.93 4.48
N ASP A 41 0.82 12.66 3.80
CA ASP A 41 -0.62 12.63 4.03
C ASP A 41 -1.27 11.37 3.45
N GLU A 42 -0.63 10.71 2.49
CA GLU A 42 -1.19 9.61 1.72
C GLU A 42 -0.41 8.30 1.90
N ARG A 43 0.86 8.36 2.30
CA ARG A 43 1.79 7.24 2.18
C ARG A 43 2.74 7.13 3.35
N ILE A 44 3.19 5.90 3.61
CA ILE A 44 4.35 5.60 4.45
C ILE A 44 5.48 5.11 3.54
N VAL A 45 6.67 5.66 3.70
CA VAL A 45 7.86 5.30 2.90
C VAL A 45 8.84 4.51 3.75
N ILE A 46 9.25 3.35 3.23
CA ILE A 46 10.10 2.36 3.89
C ILE A 46 11.32 2.08 3.03
N ASP A 47 12.50 2.08 3.66
CA ASP A 47 13.79 1.71 3.10
C ASP A 47 14.00 0.18 3.20
N LEU A 48 13.83 -0.51 2.07
CA LEU A 48 13.98 -1.97 1.96
C LEU A 48 15.44 -2.43 2.04
N SER A 49 16.42 -1.52 1.93
CA SER A 49 17.82 -1.87 2.18
C SER A 49 18.07 -2.18 3.66
N LYS A 50 17.25 -1.59 4.54
CA LYS A 50 17.31 -1.78 5.99
C LYS A 50 16.29 -2.82 6.47
N ALA A 51 15.13 -2.92 5.83
CA ALA A 51 14.09 -3.90 6.17
C ALA A 51 14.29 -5.27 5.50
N TRP A 52 15.44 -5.91 5.70
CA TRP A 52 15.76 -7.20 5.05
C TRP A 52 14.75 -8.31 5.36
N PHE A 53 14.17 -8.31 6.56
CA PHE A 53 13.15 -9.29 6.97
C PHE A 53 11.85 -9.20 6.16
N LEU A 54 11.60 -8.07 5.48
CA LEU A 54 10.49 -7.94 4.53
C LEU A 54 10.74 -8.64 3.20
N LYS A 55 12.00 -8.97 2.87
CA LYS A 55 12.32 -9.76 1.67
C LYS A 55 11.93 -11.23 1.84
N ASP A 56 11.95 -11.72 3.08
CA ASP A 56 11.62 -13.11 3.44
C ASP A 56 10.14 -13.31 3.78
N LYS A 57 9.42 -12.22 4.11
CA LYS A 57 7.97 -12.21 4.28
C LYS A 57 7.28 -11.89 2.96
N ASP A 58 6.15 -12.53 2.68
CA ASP A 58 5.30 -12.10 1.56
C ASP A 58 4.68 -10.74 1.94
N ILE A 59 5.24 -9.65 1.40
CA ILE A 59 4.71 -8.29 1.56
C ILE A 59 3.22 -8.25 1.17
N SER A 60 2.83 -9.06 0.18
CA SER A 60 1.44 -9.22 -0.23
C SER A 60 0.59 -9.84 0.87
N GLU A 61 1.14 -10.75 1.68
CA GLU A 61 0.43 -11.35 2.82
C GLU A 61 0.19 -10.33 3.94
N ILE A 62 1.18 -9.48 4.24
CA ILE A 62 1.05 -8.38 5.21
C ILE A 62 -0.05 -7.42 4.74
N TYR A 63 -0.01 -7.01 3.48
CA TYR A 63 -1.01 -6.15 2.87
C TYR A 63 -2.40 -6.79 2.91
N ASN A 64 -2.55 -8.05 2.46
CA ASN A 64 -3.82 -8.77 2.41
C ASN A 64 -4.44 -9.00 3.80
N LYS A 65 -3.62 -9.08 4.85
CA LYS A 65 -4.07 -9.22 6.24
C LYS A 65 -4.40 -7.89 6.91
N SER A 66 -4.03 -6.75 6.32
CA SER A 66 -4.24 -5.42 6.88
C SER A 66 -5.67 -4.92 6.67
N VAL A 67 -6.65 -5.70 7.14
CA VAL A 67 -8.09 -5.45 6.99
C VAL A 67 -8.79 -5.58 8.33
N LEU A 68 -9.48 -4.52 8.75
CA LEU A 68 -10.36 -4.55 9.91
C LEU A 68 -11.77 -5.00 9.52
N ILE A 69 -12.41 -5.76 10.39
CA ILE A 69 -13.81 -6.17 10.25
C ILE A 69 -14.64 -5.36 11.24
N ALA A 70 -15.42 -4.43 10.72
CA ALA A 70 -16.36 -3.59 11.46
C ALA A 70 -17.81 -4.07 11.24
N LYS A 71 -18.77 -3.43 11.93
CA LYS A 71 -20.20 -3.79 11.81
C LYS A 71 -20.75 -3.55 10.39
N ASN A 72 -20.22 -2.56 9.70
CA ASN A 72 -20.62 -2.09 8.38
C ASN A 72 -19.81 -2.73 7.23
N GLY A 73 -18.84 -3.59 7.53
CA GLY A 73 -18.06 -4.29 6.49
C GLY A 73 -16.60 -4.50 6.86
N ALA A 74 -15.84 -4.96 5.87
CA ALA A 74 -14.38 -5.02 5.92
C ALA A 74 -13.80 -3.68 5.46
N MET A 75 -12.75 -3.22 6.12
CA MET A 75 -12.06 -1.96 5.84
C MET A 75 -10.56 -2.22 5.74
N SER A 76 -10.01 -2.02 4.55
CA SER A 76 -8.56 -2.09 4.36
C SER A 76 -7.88 -0.90 5.02
N ILE A 77 -6.73 -1.15 5.64
CA ILE A 77 -5.87 -0.14 6.27
C ILE A 77 -4.99 0.54 5.21
N PHE A 78 -4.54 -0.24 4.23
CA PHE A 78 -3.79 0.23 3.06
C PHE A 78 -4.62 0.01 1.80
N GLN A 79 -4.49 0.90 0.81
CA GLN A 79 -5.18 0.80 -0.48
C GLN A 79 -4.43 -0.06 -1.49
N ASP A 80 -3.10 0.01 -1.45
CA ASP A 80 -2.13 -0.73 -2.25
C ASP A 80 -0.73 -0.44 -1.72
N PHE A 81 0.27 -1.03 -2.37
CA PHE A 81 1.67 -0.77 -2.10
C PHE A 81 2.48 -0.79 -3.38
N GLU A 82 3.60 -0.08 -3.38
CA GLU A 82 4.51 0.01 -4.50
C GLU A 82 5.93 -0.27 -4.05
N ILE A 83 6.69 -0.96 -4.89
CA ILE A 83 8.10 -1.27 -4.63
C ILE A 83 8.93 -0.71 -5.76
N ASN A 84 9.76 0.29 -5.46
CA ASN A 84 10.78 0.76 -6.39
C ASN A 84 12.12 0.10 -6.01
N ARG A 85 12.49 -0.91 -6.79
CA ARG A 85 13.74 -1.68 -6.59
C ARG A 85 14.99 -0.92 -7.01
N GLU A 86 14.88 0.09 -7.88
CA GLU A 86 16.05 0.89 -8.30
C GLU A 86 16.64 1.64 -7.11
N ILE A 87 15.79 2.15 -6.21
CA ILE A 87 16.19 2.89 -5.00
C ILE A 87 15.88 2.13 -3.70
N ASN A 88 15.51 0.85 -3.79
CA ASN A 88 15.17 -0.02 -2.66
C ASN A 88 14.15 0.59 -1.68
N ILE A 89 13.04 1.14 -2.17
CA ILE A 89 11.95 1.63 -1.32
C ILE A 89 10.66 0.85 -1.52
N MET A 90 9.85 0.83 -0.46
CA MET A 90 8.43 0.48 -0.52
C MET A 90 7.60 1.69 -0.08
N MET A 91 6.52 1.94 -0.80
CA MET A 91 5.51 2.93 -0.46
C MET A 91 4.22 2.19 -0.12
N LEU A 92 3.70 2.41 1.10
CA LEU A 92 2.40 1.88 1.53
C LEU A 92 1.38 3.02 1.42
N ASN A 93 0.41 2.88 0.51
CA ASN A 93 -0.62 3.89 0.32
C ASN A 93 -1.71 3.67 1.38
N ILE A 94 -1.94 4.70 2.19
CA ILE A 94 -2.88 4.68 3.32
C ILE A 94 -4.30 4.75 2.77
N SER A 95 -5.19 3.89 3.29
CA SER A 95 -6.60 3.89 2.89
C SER A 95 -7.26 5.24 3.17
N TYR A 96 -8.05 5.73 2.22
CA TYR A 96 -8.80 6.98 2.34
C TYR A 96 -9.68 7.04 3.59
N SER A 97 -10.20 5.88 4.05
CA SER A 97 -10.99 5.82 5.30
C SER A 97 -10.16 6.21 6.53
N ILE A 98 -8.86 5.86 6.53
CA ILE A 98 -7.91 6.24 7.58
C ILE A 98 -7.50 7.70 7.43
N ILE A 99 -7.33 8.22 6.21
CA ILE A 99 -6.93 9.62 5.98
C ILE A 99 -8.05 10.57 6.46
N GLU A 100 -9.27 10.42 5.92
CA GLU A 100 -10.42 11.31 6.14
C GLU A 100 -11.11 11.16 7.49
N ASN A 101 -10.63 10.27 8.36
CA ASN A 101 -11.29 9.98 9.64
C ASN A 101 -12.74 9.53 9.45
N ASN A 102 -12.96 8.55 8.56
CA ASN A 102 -14.30 8.20 8.09
C ASN A 102 -15.30 8.01 9.24
N GLU A 103 -16.35 8.83 9.20
CA GLU A 103 -17.41 8.94 10.22
C GLU A 103 -18.08 7.61 10.56
N ASN A 104 -18.11 6.66 9.62
CA ASN A 104 -18.67 5.34 9.84
C ASN A 104 -17.82 4.48 10.79
N TYR A 105 -16.53 4.80 10.95
CA TYR A 105 -15.57 4.05 11.75
C TYR A 105 -15.03 4.83 12.95
N LYS A 106 -15.32 6.13 13.10
CA LYS A 106 -14.78 6.95 14.21
C LYS A 106 -15.04 6.43 15.62
N ASN A 107 -16.13 5.69 15.81
CA ASN A 107 -16.48 5.07 17.10
C ASN A 107 -15.95 3.64 17.25
N PHE A 108 -15.20 3.15 16.27
CA PHE A 108 -14.65 1.81 16.25
C PHE A 108 -13.23 1.83 16.82
N HIS A 109 -13.05 1.25 18.00
CA HIS A 109 -11.79 1.30 18.75
C HIS A 109 -10.55 0.91 17.91
N TYR A 110 -10.60 -0.22 17.18
CA TYR A 110 -9.47 -0.67 16.37
C TYR A 110 -9.13 0.28 15.21
N PHE A 111 -10.11 1.00 14.68
CA PHE A 111 -9.87 2.02 13.66
C PHE A 111 -9.05 3.17 14.22
N ASN A 112 -9.42 3.66 15.41
CA ASN A 112 -8.68 4.75 16.07
C ASN A 112 -7.26 4.31 16.46
N GLU A 113 -7.09 3.10 17.01
CA GLU A 113 -5.75 2.57 17.34
C GLU A 113 -4.85 2.44 16.11
N ILE A 114 -5.37 1.99 14.97
CA ILE A 114 -4.61 1.92 13.72
C ILE A 114 -4.29 3.31 13.19
N ARG A 115 -5.24 4.24 13.27
CA ARG A 115 -5.00 5.64 12.88
C ARG A 115 -3.90 6.23 13.75
N ASP A 116 -3.98 6.11 15.06
CA ASP A 116 -2.95 6.63 15.97
C ASP A 116 -1.59 5.99 15.71
N LEU A 117 -1.54 4.68 15.44
CA LEU A 117 -0.32 3.98 15.05
C LEU A 117 0.29 4.57 13.77
N ILE A 118 -0.51 4.77 12.72
CA ILE A 118 -0.04 5.36 11.44
C ILE A 118 0.42 6.80 11.66
N TYR A 119 -0.34 7.60 12.39
CA TYR A 119 -0.04 9.02 12.60
C TYR A 119 1.11 9.26 13.57
N SER A 120 1.50 8.25 14.36
CA SER A 120 2.72 8.26 15.18
C SER A 120 4.01 8.20 14.36
N ILE A 121 3.94 7.78 13.08
CA ILE A 121 5.08 7.79 12.18
C ILE A 121 5.49 9.24 11.88
N PRO A 122 6.79 9.59 11.96
CA PRO A 122 7.27 10.93 11.67
C PRO A 122 6.88 11.42 10.27
N ILE A 123 6.48 12.68 10.17
CA ILE A 123 6.22 13.33 8.88
C ILE A 123 7.55 13.56 8.17
N MET A 124 7.65 13.11 6.92
CA MET A 124 8.80 13.36 6.06
C MET A 124 9.00 14.86 5.86
N THR A 125 10.25 15.30 5.79
CA THR A 125 10.58 16.68 5.38
C THR A 125 10.09 16.97 3.96
N GLN A 126 9.89 18.24 3.61
CA GLN A 126 9.48 18.64 2.26
C GLN A 126 10.40 18.06 1.18
N LYS A 127 11.71 18.12 1.39
CA LYS A 127 12.71 17.57 0.47
C LYS A 127 12.54 16.07 0.25
N GLN A 128 12.25 15.31 1.32
CA GLN A 128 11.99 13.87 1.20
C GLN A 128 10.69 13.60 0.44
N ARG A 129 9.61 14.32 0.75
CA ARG A 129 8.32 14.17 0.05
C ARG A 129 8.46 14.43 -1.45
N GLU A 130 9.10 15.52 -1.83
CA GLU A 130 9.35 15.85 -3.24
C GLU A 130 10.22 14.79 -3.93
N TYR A 131 11.27 14.31 -3.25
CA TYR A 131 12.13 13.25 -3.79
C TYR A 131 11.34 11.96 -4.06
N TYR A 132 10.56 11.47 -3.10
CA TYR A 132 9.81 10.21 -3.28
C TYR A 132 8.62 10.36 -4.22
N LYS A 133 7.94 11.52 -4.20
CA LYS A 133 6.89 11.84 -5.17
C LYS A 133 7.44 11.82 -6.61
N ASN A 134 8.56 12.48 -6.87
CA ASN A 134 9.15 12.48 -8.22
C ASN A 134 9.55 11.06 -8.66
N ASN A 135 10.07 10.23 -7.75
CA ASN A 135 10.40 8.84 -8.06
C ASN A 135 9.14 8.00 -8.35
N HIS A 136 8.05 8.23 -7.62
CA HIS A 136 6.75 7.61 -7.86
C HIS A 136 6.17 8.03 -9.21
N ASP A 137 6.11 9.33 -9.48
CA ASP A 137 5.59 9.89 -10.73
C ASP A 137 6.38 9.37 -11.94
N ASN A 138 7.71 9.32 -11.84
CA ASN A 138 8.57 8.73 -12.88
C ASN A 138 8.29 7.24 -13.10
N LEU A 139 8.03 6.47 -12.04
CA LEU A 139 7.71 5.05 -12.14
C LEU A 139 6.34 4.85 -12.82
N ILE A 140 5.35 5.66 -12.45
CA ILE A 140 4.04 5.68 -13.11
C ILE A 140 4.17 6.06 -14.59
N SER A 141 4.93 7.10 -14.94
CA SER A 141 5.15 7.50 -16.32
C SER A 141 5.78 6.38 -17.14
N LYS A 142 6.82 5.71 -16.62
CA LYS A 142 7.41 4.53 -17.27
C LYS A 142 6.40 3.40 -17.48
N LEU A 143 5.51 3.14 -16.52
CA LEU A 143 4.46 2.12 -16.65
C LEU A 143 3.44 2.46 -17.75
N PHE A 144 3.03 3.73 -17.85
CA PHE A 144 2.13 4.17 -18.92
C PHE A 144 2.80 4.09 -20.29
N GLU A 145 4.07 4.48 -20.42
CA GLU A 145 4.83 4.34 -21.67
C GLU A 145 4.92 2.87 -22.13
N ILE A 146 5.19 1.94 -21.20
CA ILE A 146 5.19 0.51 -21.49
C ILE A 146 3.80 0.07 -21.96
N THR A 147 2.75 0.48 -21.26
CA THR A 147 1.36 0.11 -21.61
C THR A 147 0.98 0.62 -23.00
N ASP A 148 1.36 1.84 -23.37
CA ASP A 148 1.09 2.40 -24.68
C ASP A 148 1.91 1.73 -25.78
N LYS A 149 3.17 1.38 -25.50
CA LYS A 149 4.01 0.58 -26.42
C LYS A 149 3.41 -0.82 -26.63
N ASP A 150 2.95 -1.47 -25.58
CA ASP A 150 2.32 -2.80 -25.67
C ASP A 150 0.99 -2.73 -26.42
N ARG A 151 0.17 -1.70 -26.16
CA ARG A 151 -1.04 -1.41 -26.94
C ARG A 151 -0.73 -1.18 -28.42
N LYS A 152 0.35 -0.44 -28.73
CA LYS A 152 0.81 -0.21 -30.10
C LYS A 152 1.28 -1.51 -30.76
N ASN A 153 2.08 -2.32 -30.08
CA ASN A 153 2.55 -3.61 -30.57
C ASN A 153 1.38 -4.58 -30.83
N ILE A 154 0.40 -4.63 -29.94
CA ILE A 154 -0.84 -5.41 -30.13
C ILE A 154 -1.59 -4.90 -31.35
N ARG A 155 -1.73 -3.58 -31.50
CA ARG A 155 -2.42 -2.98 -32.65
C ARG A 155 -1.68 -3.27 -33.96
N GLU A 156 -0.36 -3.16 -34.00
CA GLU A 156 0.47 -3.50 -35.17
C GLU A 156 0.40 -4.99 -35.48
N SER A 157 0.39 -5.86 -34.47
CA SER A 157 0.22 -7.31 -34.66
C SER A 157 -1.17 -7.72 -35.12
N LEU A 158 -2.23 -7.00 -34.72
CA LEU A 158 -3.61 -7.32 -35.08
C LEU A 158 -4.05 -6.67 -36.40
N PHE A 159 -3.53 -5.50 -36.73
CA PHE A 159 -3.99 -4.70 -37.87
C PHE A 159 -2.91 -4.41 -38.90
N GLY A 160 -1.67 -4.85 -38.69
CA GLY A 160 -0.66 -5.08 -39.73
C GLY A 160 -0.61 -4.03 -40.83
N LEU A 161 -0.38 -2.77 -40.48
CA LEU A 161 0.10 -1.78 -41.44
C LEU A 161 1.56 -1.49 -41.12
N SER A 162 2.44 -2.42 -41.52
CA SER A 162 3.80 -2.04 -41.81
C SER A 162 3.73 -1.06 -42.97
N ASP A 163 4.13 0.20 -42.74
CA ASP A 163 4.42 1.14 -43.82
C ASP A 163 5.53 0.56 -44.71
N ASN A 164 5.13 -0.26 -45.68
CA ASN A 164 5.89 -0.51 -46.89
C ASN A 164 5.31 0.38 -47.99
N SER A 165 5.41 1.69 -47.78
CA SER A 165 5.27 2.63 -48.88
C SER A 165 6.52 2.58 -49.75
N SER A 166 6.31 2.15 -50.98
CA SER A 166 7.05 2.53 -52.20
C SER A 166 8.51 2.12 -52.32
N LYS A 167 8.74 1.06 -53.12
CA LYS A 167 9.74 1.06 -54.21
C LYS A 167 9.41 -0.08 -55.18
N HIS A 168 8.55 0.21 -56.16
CA HIS A 168 8.61 -0.44 -57.46
C HIS A 168 8.78 0.68 -58.49
N HIS A 169 10.00 0.72 -59.03
CA HIS A 169 10.34 1.35 -60.30
C HIS A 169 9.69 0.60 -61.46
#